data_AF-D3SUQ3-F1
#
_entry.id   AF-D3SUQ3-F1
#
_cell.length_a   1.000
_cell.length_b   1.000
_cell.length_c   1.000
_cell.angle_alpha   90.00
_cell.angle_beta   90.00
_cell.angle_gamma   90.00
#
_symmetry.space_group_name_H-M   'P 1'
#
loop_
_entity.id
_entity.type
_entity.pdbx_description
1 polymer ?
#
loop_
_entity_poly.entity_id
_entity_poly.type
_entity_poly.pdbx_seq_one_letter_code
_entity_poly.pdbx_strand_id
1 'polypeptide(L)'
;MLNPVRVDAAVDLAYGALIALSIVLIATVETNVGIAFGVGVFASYVVHVVWKMARFDPDWMTQAVEETVGETVEKEVEVVQTQVEETVEETLEQTVDETLEQTVDETVERQVEGVQAQVEETVEETVGETVEETVGETVEETVEETVGETVEETVGETVEEQVEEVQATVEETVEQTVGETVEETVGETVEETVGETVEQTVEEQVGEVQAKVDAVEERVDRRLREDEIEELIEESVADDAADEESES
;
A
#
# COMPACT_ATOMS: atom_id res chain seq x y z
N MET A 1 -53.63 -92.56 12.77
CA MET A 1 -52.51 -92.70 13.71
C MET A 1 -53.01 -92.27 15.08
N LEU A 2 -53.08 -93.16 16.07
CA LEU A 2 -53.50 -92.79 17.42
C LEU A 2 -52.35 -92.02 18.08
N ASN A 3 -52.66 -90.87 18.69
CA ASN A 3 -51.66 -90.05 19.37
C ASN A 3 -51.02 -90.89 20.51
N PRO A 4 -49.69 -91.09 20.53
CA PRO A 4 -49.01 -91.94 21.52
C PRO A 4 -49.41 -91.61 22.96
N VAL A 5 -49.58 -90.32 23.25
CA VAL A 5 -50.00 -89.81 24.57
C VAL A 5 -51.39 -90.33 24.98
N ARG A 6 -52.32 -90.47 24.02
CA ARG A 6 -53.67 -90.98 24.30
C ARG A 6 -53.69 -92.49 24.49
N VAL A 7 -52.82 -93.21 23.79
CA VAL A 7 -52.66 -94.65 23.95
C VAL A 7 -52.07 -94.96 25.32
N ASP A 8 -51.04 -94.22 25.72
CA ASP A 8 -50.42 -94.34 27.05
C ASP A 8 -51.42 -94.07 28.18
N ALA A 9 -52.17 -92.96 28.10
CA ALA A 9 -53.18 -92.64 29.11
C ALA A 9 -54.28 -93.71 29.21
N ALA A 10 -54.67 -94.32 28.08
CA ALA A 10 -55.65 -95.39 28.06
C ALA A 10 -55.11 -96.69 28.68
N VAL A 11 -53.84 -97.02 28.43
CA VAL A 11 -53.16 -98.18 29.02
C VAL A 11 -52.96 -98.01 30.52
N ASP A 12 -52.53 -96.84 30.97
CA ASP A 12 -52.37 -96.53 32.40
C ASP A 12 -53.71 -96.61 33.15
N LEU A 13 -54.79 -96.10 32.55
CA LEU A 13 -56.15 -96.22 33.09
C LEU A 13 -56.61 -97.68 33.16
N ALA A 14 -56.29 -98.49 32.14
CA ALA A 14 -56.62 -99.91 32.13
C ALA A 14 -55.88 -100.67 33.25
N TYR A 15 -54.58 -100.43 33.44
CA TYR A 15 -53.83 -101.01 34.56
C TYR A 15 -54.37 -100.56 35.92
N GLY A 16 -54.75 -99.29 36.06
CA GLY A 16 -55.41 -98.78 37.27
C GLY A 16 -56.73 -99.49 37.57
N ALA A 17 -57.56 -99.73 36.55
CA ALA A 17 -58.79 -100.51 36.68
C ALA A 17 -58.52 -101.98 37.06
N LEU A 18 -57.47 -102.60 36.51
CA LEU A 18 -57.06 -103.96 36.84
C LEU A 18 -56.51 -104.07 38.28
N ILE A 19 -55.79 -103.05 38.77
CA ILE A 19 -55.34 -102.98 40.16
C ILE A 19 -56.54 -102.83 41.10
N ALA A 20 -57.51 -101.97 40.78
CA ALA A 20 -58.75 -101.85 41.55
C ALA A 20 -59.54 -103.17 41.57
N LEU A 21 -59.60 -103.87 40.44
CA LEU A 21 -60.21 -105.19 40.34
C LEU A 21 -59.48 -106.23 41.20
N SER A 22 -58.14 -106.18 41.24
CA SER A 22 -57.33 -107.03 42.13
C SER A 22 -57.72 -106.81 43.60
N ILE A 23 -57.85 -105.56 44.04
CA ILE A 23 -58.24 -105.21 45.42
C ILE A 23 -59.64 -105.75 45.75
N VAL A 24 -60.60 -105.63 44.81
CA VAL A 24 -61.95 -106.17 44.99
C VAL A 24 -61.95 -107.71 45.07
N LEU A 25 -61.13 -108.38 44.27
CA LEU A 25 -60.98 -109.85 44.31
C LEU A 25 -60.37 -110.33 45.64
N ILE A 26 -59.39 -109.61 46.17
CA ILE A 26 -58.82 -109.86 47.52
C ILE A 26 -59.92 -109.75 48.59
N ALA A 27 -60.83 -108.79 48.46
CA ALA A 27 -61.85 -108.52 49.47
C ALA A 27 -63.06 -109.48 49.43
N THR A 28 -63.35 -110.12 48.29
CA THR A 28 -64.63 -110.82 48.06
C THR A 28 -64.54 -112.31 47.76
N VAL A 29 -63.42 -112.78 47.21
CA VAL A 29 -63.31 -114.17 46.71
C VAL A 29 -62.30 -114.97 47.54
N GLU A 30 -61.01 -114.73 47.34
CA GLU A 30 -59.94 -115.47 48.01
C GLU A 30 -58.63 -114.67 47.98
N THR A 31 -58.01 -114.49 49.15
CA THR A 31 -56.82 -113.63 49.32
C THR A 31 -55.65 -114.06 48.42
N ASN A 32 -55.43 -115.37 48.28
CA ASN A 32 -54.32 -115.90 47.48
C ASN A 32 -54.48 -115.60 45.98
N VAL A 33 -55.71 -115.72 45.45
CA VAL A 33 -56.02 -115.44 44.05
C VAL A 33 -55.88 -113.95 43.75
N GLY A 34 -56.40 -113.10 44.64
CA GLY A 34 -56.30 -111.65 44.51
C GLY A 34 -54.85 -111.14 44.54
N ILE A 35 -54.00 -111.71 45.41
CA ILE A 35 -52.56 -111.38 45.49
C ILE A 35 -51.82 -111.85 44.22
N ALA A 36 -52.04 -113.09 43.76
CA ALA A 36 -51.38 -113.60 42.56
C ALA A 36 -51.73 -112.77 41.31
N PHE A 37 -53.01 -112.39 41.18
CA PHE A 37 -53.47 -111.50 40.10
C PHE A 37 -52.86 -110.10 40.23
N GLY A 38 -52.85 -109.52 41.43
CA GLY A 38 -52.27 -108.19 41.67
C GLY A 38 -50.78 -108.11 41.36
N VAL A 39 -50.00 -109.13 41.79
CA VAL A 39 -48.57 -109.23 41.47
C VAL A 39 -48.32 -109.38 39.97
N GLY A 40 -49.15 -110.17 39.27
CA GLY A 40 -49.06 -110.31 37.82
C GLY A 40 -49.33 -109.00 37.06
N VAL A 41 -50.39 -108.28 37.45
CA VAL A 41 -50.74 -106.97 36.87
C VAL A 41 -49.61 -105.96 37.14
N PHE A 42 -49.06 -105.95 38.36
CA PHE A 42 -47.96 -105.06 38.73
C PHE A 42 -46.67 -105.37 37.94
N ALA A 43 -46.29 -106.64 37.81
CA ALA A 43 -45.12 -107.03 37.02
C ALA A 43 -45.26 -106.64 35.53
N SER A 44 -46.44 -106.84 34.95
CA SER A 44 -46.76 -106.42 33.57
C SER A 44 -46.66 -104.90 33.42
N TYR A 45 -47.17 -104.14 34.40
CA TYR A 45 -47.08 -102.68 34.41
C TYR A 45 -45.62 -102.20 34.46
N VAL A 46 -44.77 -102.80 35.30
CA VAL A 46 -43.35 -102.43 35.38
C VAL A 46 -42.62 -102.70 34.06
N VAL A 47 -42.85 -103.86 33.43
CA VAL A 47 -42.25 -104.16 32.11
C VAL A 47 -42.69 -103.15 31.06
N HIS A 48 -43.96 -102.76 31.07
CA HIS A 48 -44.49 -101.76 30.14
C HIS A 48 -43.84 -100.38 30.35
N VAL A 49 -43.68 -99.93 31.60
CA VAL A 49 -43.03 -98.66 31.93
C VAL A 49 -41.56 -98.65 31.52
N VAL A 50 -40.82 -99.74 31.77
CA VAL A 50 -39.42 -99.85 31.36
C VAL A 50 -39.29 -99.84 29.83
N TRP A 51 -40.15 -100.57 29.12
CA TRP A 51 -40.20 -100.53 27.65
C TRP A 51 -40.53 -99.13 27.12
N LYS A 52 -41.45 -98.42 27.79
CA LYS A 52 -41.81 -97.03 27.46
C LYS A 52 -40.62 -96.10 27.67
N MET A 53 -39.89 -96.19 28.78
CA MET A 53 -38.69 -95.38 28.98
C MET A 53 -37.59 -95.68 27.96
N ALA A 54 -37.38 -96.95 27.59
CA ALA A 54 -36.41 -97.33 26.57
C ALA A 54 -36.80 -96.89 25.14
N ARG A 55 -38.09 -96.63 24.88
CA ARG A 55 -38.58 -96.14 23.58
C ARG A 55 -38.37 -94.62 23.40
N PHE A 56 -38.30 -93.88 24.49
CA PHE A 56 -38.10 -92.43 24.49
C PHE A 56 -36.64 -92.08 24.85
N ASP A 57 -35.68 -92.68 24.15
CA ASP A 57 -34.29 -92.22 24.22
C ASP A 57 -34.22 -90.72 23.81
N PRO A 58 -33.53 -89.83 24.54
CA PRO A 58 -33.47 -88.39 24.23
C PRO A 58 -32.68 -88.04 22.96
N ASP A 59 -31.75 -88.89 22.56
CA ASP A 59 -30.74 -88.55 21.55
C ASP A 59 -31.30 -88.39 20.12
N TRP A 60 -32.39 -89.07 19.77
CA TRP A 60 -32.97 -88.94 18.43
C TRP A 60 -33.71 -87.61 18.22
N MET A 61 -34.23 -86.99 19.30
CA MET A 61 -34.88 -85.68 19.23
C MET A 61 -33.86 -84.54 19.25
N THR A 62 -32.73 -84.70 19.95
CA THR A 62 -31.66 -83.71 19.93
C THR A 62 -30.93 -83.70 18.59
N GLN A 63 -30.63 -84.87 18.00
CA GLN A 63 -29.98 -84.95 16.69
C GLN A 63 -30.83 -84.36 15.56
N ALA A 64 -32.14 -84.66 15.52
CA ALA A 64 -33.02 -84.11 14.48
C ALA A 64 -33.19 -82.58 14.58
N VAL A 65 -33.20 -82.03 15.81
CA VAL A 65 -33.25 -80.58 16.03
C VAL A 65 -31.90 -79.93 15.73
N GLU A 66 -30.78 -80.56 16.11
CA GLU A 66 -29.43 -80.06 15.84
C GLU A 66 -29.13 -80.01 14.35
N GLU A 67 -29.54 -81.02 13.58
CA GLU A 67 -29.39 -81.04 12.12
C GLU A 67 -30.28 -79.97 11.46
N THR A 68 -31.57 -79.91 11.82
CA THR A 68 -32.51 -78.94 11.22
C THR A 68 -32.15 -77.49 11.58
N VAL A 69 -31.80 -77.23 12.84
CA VAL A 69 -31.40 -75.90 13.30
C VAL A 69 -30.01 -75.55 12.78
N GLY A 70 -29.07 -76.49 12.76
CA GLY A 70 -27.73 -76.28 12.21
C GLY A 70 -27.78 -75.86 10.75
N GLU A 71 -28.48 -76.62 9.91
CA GLU A 71 -28.62 -76.30 8.48
C GLU A 71 -29.39 -74.98 8.24
N THR A 72 -30.44 -74.72 9.03
CA THR A 72 -31.20 -73.47 8.90
C THR A 72 -30.37 -72.27 9.33
N VAL A 73 -29.62 -72.38 10.44
CA VAL A 73 -28.77 -71.30 10.95
C VAL A 73 -27.59 -71.04 10.03
N GLU A 74 -26.92 -72.07 9.51
CA GLU A 74 -25.83 -71.87 8.53
C GLU A 74 -26.33 -71.15 7.29
N LYS A 75 -27.50 -71.56 6.76
CA LYS A 75 -28.09 -70.93 5.59
C LYS A 75 -28.52 -69.48 5.84
N GLU A 76 -29.14 -69.20 6.99
CA GLU A 76 -29.51 -67.85 7.39
C GLU A 76 -28.27 -66.97 7.60
N VAL A 77 -27.21 -67.50 8.20
CA VAL A 77 -25.95 -66.78 8.44
C VAL A 77 -25.21 -66.50 7.13
N GLU A 78 -25.23 -67.40 6.16
CA GLU A 78 -24.68 -67.16 4.82
C GLU A 78 -25.43 -66.03 4.12
N VAL A 79 -26.77 -66.05 4.14
CA VAL A 79 -27.60 -64.99 3.54
C VAL A 79 -27.37 -63.65 4.23
N VAL A 80 -27.30 -63.62 5.55
CA VAL A 80 -27.02 -62.40 6.31
C VAL A 80 -25.61 -61.88 6.00
N GLN A 81 -24.61 -62.75 5.90
CA GLN A 81 -23.25 -62.32 5.55
C GLN A 81 -23.23 -61.69 4.16
N THR A 82 -23.80 -62.32 3.14
CA THR A 82 -23.84 -61.74 1.78
C THR A 82 -24.61 -60.42 1.75
N GLN A 83 -25.75 -60.32 2.43
CA GLN A 83 -26.48 -59.06 2.49
C GLN A 83 -25.72 -57.96 3.22
N VAL A 84 -25.05 -58.28 4.33
CA VAL A 84 -24.23 -57.31 5.06
C VAL A 84 -23.05 -56.86 4.20
N GLU A 85 -22.37 -57.78 3.52
CA GLU A 85 -21.23 -57.48 2.66
C GLU A 85 -21.64 -56.55 1.51
N GLU A 86 -22.71 -56.89 0.79
CA GLU A 86 -23.25 -56.05 -0.31
C GLU A 86 -23.74 -54.69 0.20
N THR A 87 -24.49 -54.65 1.30
CA THR A 87 -25.02 -53.40 1.86
C THR A 87 -23.90 -52.49 2.38
N VAL A 88 -22.89 -53.07 3.03
CA VAL A 88 -21.74 -52.32 3.56
C VAL A 88 -20.87 -51.81 2.43
N GLU A 89 -20.58 -52.62 1.42
CA GLU A 89 -19.81 -52.21 0.25
C GLU A 89 -20.50 -51.07 -0.48
N GLU A 90 -21.79 -51.23 -0.83
CA GLU A 90 -22.55 -50.18 -1.54
C GLU A 90 -22.69 -48.89 -0.71
N THR A 91 -22.97 -49.02 0.60
CA THR A 91 -23.12 -47.85 1.47
C THR A 91 -21.77 -47.14 1.69
N LEU A 92 -20.68 -47.88 1.84
CA LEU A 92 -19.36 -47.28 2.04
C LEU A 92 -18.85 -46.64 0.76
N GLU A 93 -18.96 -47.28 -0.41
CA GLU A 93 -18.57 -46.66 -1.68
C GLU A 93 -19.35 -45.37 -1.90
N GLN A 94 -20.69 -45.40 -1.85
CA GLN A 94 -21.49 -44.19 -2.06
C GLN A 94 -21.20 -43.11 -1.01
N THR A 95 -21.17 -43.47 0.28
CA THR A 95 -20.99 -42.45 1.33
C THR A 95 -19.58 -41.89 1.31
N VAL A 96 -18.55 -42.72 1.11
CA VAL A 96 -17.16 -42.28 1.15
C VAL A 96 -16.82 -41.51 -0.11
N ASP A 97 -17.17 -41.99 -1.30
CA ASP A 97 -16.89 -41.25 -2.54
C ASP A 97 -17.62 -39.91 -2.54
N GLU A 98 -18.93 -39.89 -2.26
CA GLU A 98 -19.71 -38.65 -2.32
C GLU A 98 -19.30 -37.65 -1.22
N THR A 99 -18.99 -38.13 -0.01
CA THR A 99 -18.53 -37.24 1.07
C THR A 99 -17.10 -36.75 0.84
N LEU A 100 -16.19 -37.59 0.35
CA LEU A 100 -14.81 -37.18 0.09
C LEU A 100 -14.75 -36.24 -1.12
N GLU A 101 -15.43 -36.55 -2.22
CA GLU A 101 -15.43 -35.71 -3.41
C GLU A 101 -15.98 -34.31 -3.07
N GLN A 102 -17.15 -34.22 -2.42
CA GLN A 102 -17.71 -32.92 -2.02
C GLN A 102 -16.84 -32.19 -0.98
N THR A 103 -16.39 -32.88 0.08
CA THR A 103 -15.65 -32.20 1.15
C THR A 103 -14.26 -31.77 0.71
N VAL A 104 -13.56 -32.60 -0.08
CA VAL A 104 -12.22 -32.28 -0.57
C VAL A 104 -12.29 -31.21 -1.63
N ASP A 105 -13.19 -31.31 -2.61
CA ASP A 105 -13.29 -30.31 -3.67
C ASP A 105 -13.68 -28.94 -3.10
N GLU A 106 -14.71 -28.86 -2.26
CA GLU A 106 -15.14 -27.58 -1.66
C GLU A 106 -14.04 -26.99 -0.75
N THR A 107 -13.34 -27.85 0.02
CA THR A 107 -12.26 -27.36 0.89
C THR A 107 -11.07 -26.86 0.08
N VAL A 108 -10.67 -27.60 -0.96
CA VAL A 108 -9.52 -27.23 -1.80
C VAL A 108 -9.85 -25.97 -2.61
N GLU A 109 -11.01 -25.89 -3.23
CA GLU A 109 -11.45 -24.70 -3.97
C GLU A 109 -11.43 -23.46 -3.08
N ARG A 110 -12.04 -23.53 -1.89
CA ARG A 110 -12.04 -22.41 -0.93
C ARG A 110 -10.63 -22.05 -0.45
N GLN A 111 -9.75 -23.02 -0.26
CA GLN A 111 -8.35 -22.74 0.11
C GLN A 111 -7.59 -22.06 -1.03
N VAL A 112 -7.78 -22.51 -2.28
CA VAL A 112 -7.14 -21.93 -3.46
C VAL A 112 -7.62 -20.50 -3.69
N GLU A 113 -8.92 -20.25 -3.60
CA GLU A 113 -9.48 -18.89 -3.70
C GLU A 113 -8.92 -17.96 -2.61
N GLY A 114 -8.85 -18.45 -1.36
CA GLY A 114 -8.29 -17.67 -0.24
C GLY A 114 -6.81 -17.33 -0.44
N VAL A 115 -6.01 -18.27 -0.96
CA VAL A 115 -4.60 -18.03 -1.29
C VAL A 115 -4.47 -17.03 -2.44
N GLN A 116 -5.29 -17.16 -3.48
CA GLN A 116 -5.26 -16.24 -4.62
C GLN A 116 -5.59 -14.81 -4.18
N ALA A 117 -6.63 -14.62 -3.36
CA ALA A 117 -7.01 -13.32 -2.84
C ALA A 117 -5.90 -12.72 -1.96
N GLN A 118 -5.29 -13.51 -1.08
CA GLN A 118 -4.17 -13.04 -0.25
C GLN A 118 -2.96 -12.63 -1.09
N VAL A 119 -2.65 -13.39 -2.15
CA VAL A 119 -1.53 -13.06 -3.05
C VAL A 119 -1.83 -11.78 -3.82
N GLU A 120 -3.04 -11.61 -4.34
CA GLU A 120 -3.45 -10.41 -5.06
C GLU A 120 -3.37 -9.17 -4.15
N GLU A 121 -3.92 -9.23 -2.94
CA GLU A 121 -3.85 -8.16 -1.94
C GLU A 121 -2.39 -7.85 -1.54
N THR A 122 -1.58 -8.87 -1.25
CA THR A 122 -0.18 -8.66 -0.86
C THR A 122 0.63 -8.05 -1.99
N VAL A 123 0.40 -8.47 -3.23
CA VAL A 123 1.11 -7.93 -4.39
C VAL A 123 0.66 -6.50 -4.69
N GLU A 124 -0.64 -6.22 -4.64
CA GLU A 124 -1.17 -4.87 -4.88
C GLU A 124 -0.67 -3.89 -3.82
N GLU A 125 -0.76 -4.25 -2.53
CA GLU A 125 -0.28 -3.41 -1.43
C GLU A 125 1.24 -3.27 -1.47
N THR A 126 1.98 -4.37 -1.45
CA THR A 126 3.44 -4.31 -1.34
C THR A 126 4.08 -3.73 -2.59
N VAL A 127 3.69 -4.20 -3.78
CA VAL A 127 4.32 -3.73 -5.02
C VAL A 127 3.78 -2.38 -5.42
N GLY A 128 2.48 -2.13 -5.26
CA GLY A 128 1.87 -0.83 -5.54
C GLY A 128 2.49 0.27 -4.67
N GLU A 129 2.45 0.12 -3.35
CA GLU A 129 3.01 1.12 -2.43
C GLU A 129 4.53 1.25 -2.59
N THR A 130 5.28 0.14 -2.68
CA THR A 130 6.74 0.24 -2.86
C THR A 130 7.10 0.94 -4.16
N VAL A 131 6.40 0.66 -5.26
CA VAL A 131 6.69 1.33 -6.54
C VAL A 131 6.28 2.79 -6.49
N GLU A 132 5.11 3.11 -5.94
CA GLU A 132 4.63 4.50 -5.87
C GLU A 132 5.52 5.35 -4.95
N GLU A 133 5.87 4.85 -3.77
CA GLU A 133 6.75 5.55 -2.82
C GLU A 133 8.18 5.62 -3.38
N THR A 134 8.80 4.48 -3.70
CA THR A 134 10.22 4.49 -4.10
C THR A 134 10.43 5.20 -5.43
N VAL A 135 9.61 4.92 -6.45
CA VAL A 135 9.81 5.52 -7.78
C VAL A 135 9.29 6.95 -7.80
N GLY A 136 8.15 7.22 -7.17
CA GLY A 136 7.60 8.58 -7.07
C GLY A 136 8.57 9.51 -6.37
N GLU A 137 8.98 9.17 -5.14
CA GLU A 137 9.89 10.02 -4.36
C GLU A 137 11.28 10.11 -5.00
N THR A 138 11.86 9.00 -5.48
CA THR A 138 13.19 9.07 -6.10
C THR A 138 13.18 9.92 -7.37
N VAL A 139 12.13 9.82 -8.20
CA VAL A 139 12.04 10.61 -9.44
C VAL A 139 11.80 12.08 -9.11
N GLU A 140 10.90 12.38 -8.15
CA GLU A 140 10.63 13.75 -7.73
C GLU A 140 11.89 14.41 -7.14
N GLU A 141 12.57 13.75 -6.19
CA GLU A 141 13.82 14.21 -5.58
C GLU A 141 14.92 14.37 -6.63
N THR A 142 15.13 13.38 -7.49
CA THR A 142 16.16 13.47 -8.54
C THR A 142 15.87 14.61 -9.51
N VAL A 143 14.61 14.84 -9.90
CA VAL A 143 14.27 15.93 -10.82
C VAL A 143 14.45 17.28 -10.14
N GLU A 144 13.95 17.43 -8.91
CA GLU A 144 14.03 18.69 -8.17
C GLU A 144 15.48 19.06 -7.86
N GLU A 145 16.27 18.11 -7.35
CA GLU A 145 17.68 18.34 -7.00
C GLU A 145 18.52 18.52 -8.28
N THR A 146 18.51 17.54 -9.20
CA THR A 146 19.42 17.60 -10.35
C THR A 146 19.03 18.67 -11.35
N VAL A 147 17.75 18.78 -11.72
CA VAL A 147 17.31 19.74 -12.75
C VAL A 147 17.16 21.13 -12.15
N GLY A 148 16.61 21.24 -10.94
CA GLY A 148 16.47 22.51 -10.24
C GLY A 148 17.83 23.15 -10.01
N GLU A 149 18.75 22.44 -9.34
CA GLU A 149 20.09 22.99 -9.07
C GLU A 149 20.89 23.24 -10.35
N THR A 150 20.85 22.33 -11.33
CA THR A 150 21.58 22.57 -12.59
C THR A 150 21.05 23.80 -13.32
N VAL A 151 19.74 24.02 -13.36
CA VAL A 151 19.17 25.19 -14.03
C VAL A 151 19.50 26.46 -13.24
N GLU A 152 19.37 26.43 -11.92
CA GLU A 152 19.65 27.59 -11.07
C GLU A 152 21.13 27.99 -11.13
N GLU A 153 22.05 27.02 -11.03
CA GLU A 153 23.48 27.26 -11.13
C GLU A 153 23.86 27.66 -12.55
N THR A 154 23.57 26.85 -13.57
CA THR A 154 24.06 27.14 -14.92
C THR A 154 23.37 28.32 -15.57
N VAL A 155 22.04 28.42 -15.50
CA VAL A 155 21.30 29.50 -16.17
C VAL A 155 21.35 30.77 -15.33
N GLY A 156 21.24 30.66 -14.00
CA GLY A 156 21.34 31.82 -13.11
C GLY A 156 22.71 32.49 -13.22
N GLU A 157 23.80 31.74 -13.04
CA GLU A 157 25.15 32.30 -13.11
C GLU A 157 25.48 32.80 -14.52
N THR A 158 25.14 32.07 -15.58
CA THR A 158 25.42 32.53 -16.96
C THR A 158 24.67 33.82 -17.30
N VAL A 159 23.43 33.97 -16.83
CA VAL A 159 22.65 35.18 -17.06
C VAL A 159 23.19 36.35 -16.25
N GLU A 160 23.54 36.15 -14.97
CA GLU A 160 24.17 37.18 -14.16
C GLU A 160 25.50 37.64 -14.77
N GLU A 161 26.37 36.70 -15.15
CA GLU A 161 27.68 37.03 -15.75
C GLU A 161 27.52 37.81 -17.06
N GLN A 162 26.59 37.42 -17.93
CA GLN A 162 26.33 38.17 -19.16
C GLN A 162 25.70 39.55 -18.92
N VAL A 163 24.89 39.72 -17.88
CA VAL A 163 24.34 41.04 -17.52
C VAL A 163 25.45 41.94 -16.99
N GLU A 164 26.37 41.42 -16.19
CA GLU A 164 27.54 42.16 -15.72
C GLU A 164 28.47 42.55 -16.88
N GLU A 165 28.76 41.63 -17.81
CA GLU A 165 29.58 41.91 -19.00
C GLU A 165 28.96 43.00 -19.88
N VAL A 166 27.65 42.93 -20.11
CA VAL A 166 26.93 43.96 -20.86
C VAL A 166 26.99 45.31 -20.14
N GLN A 167 26.82 45.32 -18.81
CA GLN A 167 26.89 46.56 -18.04
C GLN A 167 28.28 47.19 -18.13
N ALA A 168 29.34 46.41 -17.98
CA ALA A 168 30.73 46.86 -18.13
C ALA A 168 31.00 47.38 -19.55
N THR A 169 30.53 46.68 -20.58
CA THR A 169 30.70 47.11 -21.98
C THR A 169 29.98 48.43 -22.25
N VAL A 170 28.79 48.61 -21.70
CA VAL A 170 28.03 49.87 -21.83
C VAL A 170 28.76 51.00 -21.12
N GLU A 171 29.25 50.78 -19.90
CA GLU A 171 30.00 51.78 -19.14
C GLU A 171 31.27 52.20 -19.88
N GLU A 172 32.06 51.24 -20.36
CA GLU A 172 33.27 51.51 -21.15
C GLU A 172 32.94 52.26 -22.45
N THR A 173 31.90 51.84 -23.17
CA THR A 173 31.49 52.49 -24.43
C THR A 173 31.04 53.92 -24.19
N VAL A 174 30.31 54.17 -23.09
CA VAL A 174 29.87 55.52 -22.72
C VAL A 174 31.07 56.37 -22.31
N GLU A 175 31.97 55.85 -21.50
CA GLU A 175 33.14 56.60 -21.04
C GLU A 175 34.08 56.94 -22.19
N GLN A 176 34.43 55.98 -23.06
CA GLN A 176 35.26 56.25 -24.23
C GLN A 176 34.52 57.11 -25.25
N THR A 177 33.37 56.65 -25.75
CA THR A 177 32.74 57.34 -26.88
C THR A 177 32.16 58.69 -26.47
N VAL A 178 31.40 58.75 -25.38
CA VAL A 178 30.75 59.99 -24.97
C VAL A 178 31.74 60.89 -24.23
N GLY A 179 32.57 60.33 -23.35
CA GLY A 179 33.59 61.10 -22.65
C GLY A 179 34.59 61.73 -23.62
N GLU A 180 35.24 60.94 -24.48
CA GLU A 180 36.21 61.49 -25.44
C GLU A 180 35.53 62.41 -26.46
N THR A 181 34.34 62.07 -27.00
CA THR A 181 33.65 62.98 -27.94
C THR A 181 33.29 64.29 -27.27
N VAL A 182 32.86 64.30 -26.00
CA VAL A 182 32.57 65.54 -25.28
C VAL A 182 33.86 66.30 -25.01
N GLU A 183 34.91 65.65 -24.56
CA GLU A 183 36.18 66.30 -24.24
C GLU A 183 36.85 66.88 -25.49
N GLU A 184 36.92 66.12 -26.59
CA GLU A 184 37.47 66.58 -27.86
C GLU A 184 36.53 67.64 -28.47
N THR A 185 35.28 67.29 -28.78
CA THR A 185 34.43 68.22 -29.55
C THR A 185 34.03 69.45 -28.74
N VAL A 186 33.60 69.28 -27.49
CA VAL A 186 33.14 70.42 -26.67
C VAL A 186 34.33 71.15 -26.07
N GLY A 187 35.35 70.44 -25.59
CA GLY A 187 36.56 71.06 -25.05
C GLY A 187 37.27 71.89 -26.12
N GLU A 188 37.58 71.32 -27.28
CA GLU A 188 38.24 72.06 -28.36
C GLU A 188 37.37 73.18 -28.91
N THR A 189 36.07 72.96 -29.12
CA THR A 189 35.18 74.05 -29.60
C THR A 189 35.13 75.20 -28.60
N VAL A 190 35.10 74.92 -27.30
CA VAL A 190 35.10 75.96 -26.27
C VAL A 190 36.46 76.66 -26.23
N GLU A 191 37.56 75.92 -26.26
CA GLU A 191 38.90 76.49 -26.21
C GLU A 191 39.20 77.34 -27.44
N GLU A 192 38.92 76.85 -28.64
CA GLU A 192 39.10 77.59 -29.89
C GLU A 192 38.10 78.74 -29.98
N THR A 193 36.80 78.47 -29.93
CA THR A 193 35.81 79.52 -30.20
C THR A 193 35.72 80.53 -29.08
N VAL A 194 35.63 80.09 -27.83
CA VAL A 194 35.47 81.00 -26.69
C VAL A 194 36.81 81.59 -26.30
N GLY A 195 37.88 80.80 -26.26
CA GLY A 195 39.23 81.28 -25.95
C GLY A 195 39.68 82.34 -26.95
N GLU A 196 39.65 82.05 -28.25
CA GLU A 196 40.10 83.02 -29.26
C GLU A 196 39.18 84.25 -29.33
N THR A 197 37.86 84.08 -29.20
CA THR A 197 36.94 85.24 -29.19
C THR A 197 37.20 86.15 -27.99
N VAL A 198 37.43 85.56 -26.80
CA VAL A 198 37.74 86.32 -25.60
C VAL A 198 39.10 87.01 -25.74
N GLU A 199 40.12 86.30 -26.24
CA GLU A 199 41.45 86.87 -26.44
C GLU A 199 41.41 88.03 -27.43
N GLN A 200 40.79 87.87 -28.60
CA GLN A 200 40.62 88.96 -29.57
C GLN A 200 39.84 90.14 -29.00
N THR A 201 38.72 89.88 -28.30
CA THR A 201 37.91 90.95 -27.73
C THR A 201 38.68 91.71 -26.66
N VAL A 202 39.45 91.02 -25.83
CA VAL A 202 40.29 91.63 -24.80
C VAL A 202 41.44 92.41 -25.43
N GLU A 203 42.14 91.86 -26.42
CA GLU A 203 43.20 92.58 -27.13
C GLU A 203 42.67 93.85 -27.82
N GLU A 204 41.50 93.79 -28.49
CA GLU A 204 40.89 94.96 -29.13
C GLU A 204 40.49 96.01 -28.10
N GLN A 205 39.82 95.60 -27.00
CA GLN A 205 39.46 96.50 -25.91
C GLN A 205 40.69 97.15 -25.27
N VAL A 206 41.76 96.38 -25.01
CA VAL A 206 43.02 96.89 -24.45
C VAL A 206 43.71 97.82 -25.43
N GLY A 207 43.75 97.50 -26.72
CA GLY A 207 44.29 98.36 -27.77
C GLY A 207 43.53 99.68 -27.90
N GLU A 208 42.19 99.66 -27.82
CA GLU A 208 41.37 100.88 -27.83
C GLU A 208 41.62 101.73 -26.57
N VAL A 209 41.75 101.09 -25.41
CA VAL A 209 42.10 101.76 -24.16
C VAL A 209 43.49 102.39 -24.26
N GLN A 210 44.49 101.68 -24.80
CA GLN A 210 45.84 102.20 -24.99
C GLN A 210 45.83 103.42 -25.93
N ALA A 211 45.14 103.35 -27.07
CA ALA A 211 45.00 104.47 -27.99
C ALA A 211 44.32 105.68 -27.34
N LYS A 212 43.33 105.46 -26.46
CA LYS A 212 42.72 106.52 -25.66
C LYS A 212 43.69 107.11 -24.64
N VAL A 213 44.54 106.29 -24.02
CA VAL A 213 45.59 106.74 -23.10
C VAL A 213 46.61 107.60 -23.84
N ASP A 214 47.11 107.13 -25.00
CA ASP A 214 48.08 107.87 -25.80
C ASP A 214 47.50 109.22 -26.29
N ALA A 215 46.22 109.25 -26.68
CA ALA A 215 45.53 110.49 -27.05
C ALA A 215 45.31 111.45 -25.86
N VAL A 216 45.19 110.91 -24.64
CA VAL A 216 45.17 111.70 -23.41
C VAL A 216 46.57 112.23 -23.11
N GLU A 217 47.61 111.43 -23.27
CA GLU A 217 49.02 111.83 -23.10
C GLU A 217 49.38 112.96 -24.06
N GLU A 218 49.06 112.85 -25.35
CA GLU A 218 49.29 113.92 -26.33
C GLU A 218 48.50 115.20 -26.01
N ARG A 219 47.30 115.06 -25.41
CA ARG A 219 46.54 116.21 -24.89
C ARG A 219 47.18 116.83 -23.66
N VAL A 220 47.84 116.04 -22.82
CA VAL A 220 48.58 116.52 -21.65
C VAL A 220 49.85 117.23 -22.10
N ASP A 221 50.60 116.70 -23.08
CA ASP A 221 51.78 117.37 -23.65
C ASP A 221 51.45 118.71 -24.33
N ARG A 222 50.26 118.85 -24.94
CA ARG A 222 49.77 120.14 -25.46
C ARG A 222 49.32 121.11 -24.38
N ARG A 223 49.19 120.68 -23.12
CA ARG A 223 48.73 121.50 -22.01
C ARG A 223 49.92 122.16 -21.31
N LEU A 224 50.34 123.28 -21.89
CA LEU A 224 51.15 124.35 -21.28
C LEU A 224 52.53 123.91 -20.76
N ARG A 225 53.58 124.33 -21.49
CA ARG A 225 54.90 124.54 -20.87
C ARG A 225 54.71 125.60 -19.78
N GLU A 226 55.03 125.26 -18.54
CA GLU A 226 55.04 126.20 -17.41
C GLU A 226 55.86 127.47 -17.72
N ASP A 227 56.78 127.39 -18.67
CA ASP A 227 57.63 128.48 -19.13
C ASP A 227 56.87 129.65 -19.82
N GLU A 228 55.69 129.43 -20.42
CA GLU A 228 54.89 130.51 -21.05
C GLU A 228 54.01 131.26 -20.03
N ILE A 229 53.81 130.66 -18.85
CA ILE A 229 53.08 131.29 -17.73
C ILE A 229 54.00 132.27 -17.00
N GLU A 230 55.30 132.01 -16.93
CA GLU A 230 56.28 132.95 -16.34
C GLU A 230 56.45 134.23 -17.18
N GLU A 231 56.44 134.13 -18.52
CA GLU A 231 56.56 135.31 -19.40
C GLU A 231 55.34 136.25 -19.28
N LEU A 232 54.13 135.72 -19.12
CA LEU A 232 52.92 136.53 -18.89
C LEU A 232 52.85 137.13 -17.48
N ILE A 233 53.54 136.55 -16.50
CA ILE A 233 53.62 137.12 -15.14
C ILE A 233 54.64 138.27 -15.11
N GLU A 234 55.78 138.15 -15.79
CA GLU A 234 56.77 139.24 -15.86
C GLU A 234 56.27 140.46 -16.66
N GLU A 235 55.48 140.27 -17.71
CA GLU A 235 54.84 141.37 -18.45
C GLU A 235 53.77 142.10 -17.61
N SER A 236 53.10 141.39 -16.69
CA SER A 236 52.09 141.99 -15.80
C SER A 236 52.67 142.74 -14.58
N VAL A 237 53.92 142.46 -14.20
CA VAL A 237 54.59 143.10 -13.06
C VAL A 237 55.45 144.30 -13.49
N ALA A 238 55.81 144.39 -14.78
CA ALA A 238 56.52 145.53 -15.34
C ALA A 238 55.62 146.75 -15.66
N ASP A 239 54.30 146.56 -15.81
CA ASP A 239 53.35 147.64 -16.13
C ASP A 239 52.84 148.41 -14.88
N ASP A 240 53.01 147.88 -13.66
CA ASP A 240 52.51 148.48 -12.41
C ASP A 240 53.55 149.37 -11.66
N ALA A 241 54.77 149.53 -12.20
CA ALA A 241 55.83 150.33 -11.57
C ALA A 241 56.24 151.59 -12.36
N ALA A 242 55.53 151.92 -13.45
CA ALA A 242 55.82 153.05 -14.32
C ALA A 242 54.79 154.21 -14.23
N ASP A 243 53.91 154.22 -13.22
CA ASP A 243 52.87 155.26 -13.05
C ASP A 243 52.77 155.77 -11.60
N GLU A 244 53.90 156.18 -11.00
CA GLU A 244 53.93 157.04 -9.79
C GLU A 244 55.18 157.98 -9.86
N GLU A 245 55.37 158.67 -11.00
CA GLU A 245 56.20 159.89 -11.10
C GLU A 245 55.51 160.92 -12.02
N SER A 246 54.31 161.37 -11.65
CA SER A 246 53.88 162.75 -11.86
C SER A 246 52.49 163.01 -11.27
N GLU A 247 52.41 163.60 -10.06
CA GLU A 247 51.53 164.75 -9.75
C GLU A 247 51.66 165.16 -8.27
N SER A 248 52.25 166.35 -8.06
CA SER A 248 52.15 167.27 -6.88
C SER A 248 53.21 167.19 -5.78
#